data_AF-A0AAU9U1T2-F1
#
_entry.id   AF-A0AAU9U1T2-F1
#
_cell.length_a   1.000
_cell.length_b   1.000
_cell.length_c   1.000
_cell.angle_alpha   90.00
_cell.angle_beta   90.00
_cell.angle_gamma   90.00
#
_symmetry.space_group_name_H-M   'P 1'
#
loop_
_entity.id
_entity.type
_entity.pdbx_description
1 polymer ?
#
loop_
_entity_poly.entity_id
_entity_poly.type
_entity_poly.pdbx_seq_one_letter_code
_entity_poly.pdbx_strand_id
1 'polypeptide(L)'
;MKCSACKIVAHTACIDILIDRVKFTCKPTFRDVGVRQYREETLTHHHWVHRRSEKGKCKACGKSLQGKLSFSSKEIVALSCSWCKDAYHNKESCFNLQRIGEECSLGIQSNIIVPPSWIVKLPRRGSFKSSLRKSPKKKNTVKKKGKDSKSEQKTFVIKPIPTANVKPVLVFINPKSGGNQGVRLLQKFQWLLNPRQVFDLTQGGPGPG
;
A
#
# COMPACT_ATOMS: atom_id res chain seq x y z
N MET A 1 -16.92 -4.88 -5.14
CA MET A 1 -15.43 -4.87 -5.17
C MET A 1 -14.87 -5.29 -3.83
N LYS A 2 -13.83 -6.15 -3.83
CA LYS A 2 -13.12 -6.59 -2.62
C LYS A 2 -11.64 -6.27 -2.78
N CYS A 3 -11.09 -5.48 -1.87
CA CYS A 3 -9.66 -5.19 -1.87
C CYS A 3 -8.89 -6.34 -1.23
N SER A 4 -7.89 -6.90 -1.93
CA SER A 4 -7.00 -7.93 -1.39
C SER A 4 -6.06 -7.40 -0.30
N ALA A 5 -5.64 -6.13 -0.41
CA ALA A 5 -4.66 -5.52 0.48
C ALA A 5 -5.21 -5.12 1.86
N CYS A 6 -6.43 -4.57 1.92
CA CYS A 6 -7.08 -4.17 3.18
C CYS A 6 -8.28 -5.05 3.58
N LYS A 7 -8.74 -5.95 2.70
CA LYS A 7 -9.91 -6.82 2.89
C LYS A 7 -11.23 -6.07 3.12
N ILE A 8 -11.31 -4.81 2.68
CA ILE A 8 -12.59 -4.08 2.62
C ILE A 8 -13.38 -4.54 1.40
N VAL A 9 -14.70 -4.62 1.57
CA VAL A 9 -15.67 -4.90 0.52
C VAL A 9 -16.59 -3.70 0.40
N ALA A 10 -16.71 -3.16 -0.81
CA ALA A 10 -17.62 -2.07 -1.13
C ALA A 10 -18.21 -2.30 -2.53
N HIS A 11 -19.46 -1.89 -2.76
CA HIS A 11 -20.00 -1.80 -4.12
C HIS A 11 -19.24 -0.72 -4.90
N THR A 12 -19.13 -0.87 -6.22
CA THR A 12 -18.42 0.12 -7.05
C THR A 12 -19.03 1.52 -6.88
N ALA A 13 -20.36 1.62 -6.86
CA ALA A 13 -21.08 2.88 -6.63
C ALA A 13 -20.90 3.47 -5.21
N CYS A 14 -20.40 2.68 -4.25
CA CYS A 14 -20.20 3.14 -2.87
C CYS A 14 -18.73 3.48 -2.57
N ILE A 15 -17.82 3.38 -3.54
CA ILE A 15 -16.39 3.68 -3.34
C ILE A 15 -16.20 5.15 -2.97
N ASP A 16 -16.85 6.07 -3.68
CA ASP A 16 -16.70 7.50 -3.42
C ASP A 16 -17.29 7.88 -2.05
N ILE A 17 -18.38 7.23 -1.63
CA ILE A 17 -18.93 7.40 -0.27
C ILE A 17 -17.91 6.97 0.80
N LEU A 18 -17.23 5.84 0.57
CA LEU A 18 -16.21 5.32 1.47
C LEU A 18 -15.01 6.29 1.59
N ILE A 19 -14.58 6.88 0.47
CA ILE A 19 -13.44 7.80 0.42
C ILE A 19 -13.83 9.19 0.95
N ASP A 20 -14.94 9.75 0.49
CA ASP A 20 -15.28 11.16 0.72
C ASP A 20 -16.04 11.39 2.02
N ARG A 21 -16.99 10.51 2.36
CA ARG A 21 -17.80 10.66 3.58
C ARG A 21 -17.19 9.94 4.77
N VAL A 22 -16.74 8.71 4.58
CA VAL A 22 -16.15 7.88 5.65
C VAL A 22 -14.66 8.17 5.84
N LYS A 23 -14.04 8.95 4.94
CA LYS A 23 -12.60 9.30 4.96
C LYS A 23 -11.69 8.08 5.05
N PHE A 24 -12.15 6.95 4.51
CA PHE A 24 -11.36 5.72 4.49
C PHE A 24 -10.47 5.69 3.25
N THR A 25 -9.17 5.60 3.47
CA THR A 25 -8.18 5.37 2.42
C THR A 25 -7.72 3.92 2.47
N CYS A 26 -7.31 3.36 1.33
CA CYS A 26 -6.75 2.02 1.32
C CYS A 26 -5.33 2.02 1.91
N LYS A 27 -4.84 0.83 2.26
CA LYS A 27 -3.47 0.59 2.72
C LYS A 27 -2.48 1.30 1.76
N PRO A 28 -1.71 2.30 2.22
CA PRO A 28 -0.77 3.01 1.36
C PRO A 28 0.27 2.01 0.84
N THR A 29 0.64 2.10 -0.44
CA THR A 29 1.64 1.18 -1.03
C THR A 29 2.92 1.88 -1.45
N PHE A 30 2.93 3.20 -1.37
CA PHE A 30 4.00 4.13 -1.71
C PHE A 30 3.75 5.44 -0.98
N ARG A 31 4.73 6.35 -0.97
CA ARG A 31 4.57 7.75 -0.57
C ARG A 31 4.54 8.68 -1.77
N ASP A 32 3.70 9.70 -1.68
CA ASP A 32 3.64 10.81 -2.64
C ASP A 32 4.49 11.94 -2.07
N VAL A 33 5.61 12.24 -2.70
CA VAL A 33 6.54 13.28 -2.23
C VAL A 33 6.81 14.26 -3.35
N GLY A 34 6.80 15.55 -3.00
CA GLY A 34 7.35 16.58 -3.86
C GLY A 34 8.82 16.29 -4.16
N VAL A 35 9.32 16.78 -5.31
CA VAL A 35 10.67 16.50 -5.86
C VAL A 35 11.82 16.80 -4.87
N ARG A 36 11.58 17.50 -3.75
CA ARG A 36 12.58 17.90 -2.77
C ARG A 36 12.44 17.30 -1.36
N GLN A 37 11.34 16.60 -1.04
CA GLN A 37 11.08 16.05 0.30
C GLN A 37 11.26 14.51 0.37
N TYR A 38 11.97 13.92 -0.61
CA TYR A 38 12.09 12.47 -0.76
C TYR A 38 12.81 11.74 0.40
N ARG A 39 13.38 12.46 1.36
CA ARG A 39 14.09 11.89 2.52
C ARG A 39 13.37 12.08 3.85
N GLU A 40 12.32 12.89 3.91
CA GLU A 40 11.75 13.34 5.19
C GLU A 40 10.81 12.31 5.82
N GLU A 41 10.09 11.52 5.01
CA GLU A 41 9.14 10.53 5.53
C GLU A 41 9.64 9.09 5.33
N THR A 42 10.39 8.59 6.31
CA THR A 42 10.98 7.24 6.30
C THR A 42 10.13 6.18 6.99
N LEU A 43 9.18 6.61 7.81
CA LEU A 43 8.38 5.73 8.66
C LEU A 43 7.18 5.17 7.90
N THR A 44 6.72 4.00 8.34
CA THR A 44 5.44 3.45 7.90
C THR A 44 4.49 3.46 9.09
N HIS A 45 3.38 4.18 8.98
CA HIS A 45 2.36 4.18 10.03
C HIS A 45 1.40 2.98 9.93
N HIS A 46 0.73 2.69 11.04
CA HIS A 46 -0.33 1.68 11.05
C HIS A 46 -1.48 2.11 10.14
N HIS A 47 -1.99 1.18 9.34
CA HIS A 47 -3.24 1.36 8.61
C HIS A 47 -4.33 0.52 9.30
N TRP A 48 -5.04 1.17 10.24
CA TRP A 48 -6.11 0.58 11.04
C TRP A 48 -7.39 0.42 10.23
N VAL A 49 -7.97 -0.78 10.28
CA VAL A 49 -9.22 -1.11 9.60
C VAL A 49 -10.23 -1.59 10.62
N HIS A 50 -11.40 -0.96 10.63
CA HIS A 50 -12.54 -1.41 11.42
C HIS A 50 -13.09 -2.75 10.88
N ARG A 51 -13.25 -3.72 11.78
CA ARG A 51 -13.65 -5.09 11.47
C ARG A 51 -14.91 -5.45 12.24
N ARG A 52 -15.92 -5.96 11.52
CA ARG A 52 -17.11 -6.60 12.12
C ARG A 52 -16.85 -8.04 12.56
N SER A 53 -15.79 -8.65 12.02
CA SER A 53 -15.29 -9.95 12.44
C SER A 53 -13.79 -9.96 12.25
N GLU A 54 -13.05 -10.32 13.29
CA GLU A 54 -11.61 -10.52 13.26
C GLU A 54 -11.28 -11.82 13.99
N LYS A 55 -10.39 -12.63 13.39
CA LYS A 55 -9.93 -13.88 13.99
C LYS A 55 -8.69 -13.61 14.84
N GLY A 56 -8.52 -14.36 15.92
CA GLY A 56 -7.35 -14.26 16.78
C GLY A 56 -7.63 -13.54 18.10
N LYS A 57 -6.56 -13.07 18.74
CA LYS A 57 -6.59 -12.50 20.09
C LYS A 57 -6.25 -11.01 20.03
N CYS A 58 -6.88 -10.23 20.91
CA CYS A 58 -6.56 -8.82 21.10
C CYS A 58 -5.15 -8.70 21.69
N LYS A 59 -4.31 -7.85 21.09
CA LYS A 59 -2.93 -7.64 21.55
C LYS A 59 -2.85 -6.93 22.91
N ALA A 60 -3.86 -6.15 23.28
CA ALA A 60 -3.89 -5.47 24.59
C ALA A 60 -4.34 -6.40 25.74
N CYS A 61 -5.47 -7.09 25.59
CA CYS A 61 -6.07 -7.86 26.69
C CYS A 61 -5.90 -9.39 26.57
N GLY A 62 -5.36 -9.88 25.45
CA GLY A 62 -5.14 -11.31 25.19
C GLY A 62 -6.41 -12.13 24.91
N LYS A 63 -7.61 -11.54 25.05
CA LYS A 63 -8.90 -12.23 24.85
C LYS A 63 -9.25 -12.36 23.36
N SER A 64 -10.10 -13.33 23.01
CA SER A 64 -10.56 -13.54 21.64
C SER A 64 -11.30 -12.32 21.08
N LEU A 65 -11.02 -11.98 19.81
CA LEU A 65 -11.68 -10.89 19.07
C LEU A 65 -13.02 -11.33 18.45
N GLN A 66 -13.38 -12.61 18.56
CA GLN A 66 -14.69 -13.08 18.12
C GLN A 66 -15.79 -12.40 18.95
N GLY A 67 -16.75 -11.78 18.26
CA GLY A 67 -18.01 -11.38 18.87
C GLY A 67 -18.67 -12.62 19.48
N LYS A 68 -19.18 -12.49 20.71
CA LYS A 68 -19.97 -13.56 21.35
C LYS A 68 -21.20 -13.84 20.48
N LEU A 69 -21.16 -14.93 19.70
CA LEU A 69 -22.29 -15.64 19.07
C LEU A 69 -23.40 -14.82 18.37
N SER A 70 -23.18 -13.55 18.04
CA SER A 70 -24.16 -12.72 17.35
C SER A 70 -24.06 -12.94 15.84
N PHE A 71 -24.79 -13.93 15.34
CA PHE A 71 -24.89 -14.31 13.92
C PHE A 71 -25.34 -13.17 12.97
N SER A 72 -25.66 -11.98 13.48
CA SER A 72 -26.13 -10.83 12.71
C SER A 72 -25.74 -9.46 13.31
N SER A 73 -24.68 -9.35 14.11
CA SER A 73 -24.27 -8.03 14.61
C SER A 73 -23.57 -7.22 13.50
N LYS A 74 -24.19 -6.10 13.08
CA LYS A 74 -23.57 -5.10 12.18
C LYS A 74 -22.47 -4.27 12.86
N GLU A 75 -22.19 -4.54 14.13
CA GLU A 75 -21.26 -3.80 14.98
C GLU A 75 -19.78 -4.06 14.62
N ILE A 76 -18.96 -3.04 14.80
CA ILE A 76 -17.51 -3.15 14.68
C ILE A 76 -16.97 -3.72 15.99
N VAL A 77 -16.41 -4.93 15.94
CA VAL A 77 -15.90 -5.64 17.12
C VAL A 77 -14.40 -5.42 17.35
N ALA A 78 -13.66 -5.05 16.30
CA ALA A 78 -12.21 -4.94 16.35
C ALA A 78 -11.64 -3.87 15.41
N LEU A 79 -10.45 -3.36 15.75
CA LEU A 79 -9.55 -2.64 14.85
C LEU A 79 -8.35 -3.54 14.54
N SER A 80 -8.04 -3.72 13.26
CA SER A 80 -6.95 -4.58 12.80
C SER A 80 -6.05 -3.82 11.83
N CYS A 81 -4.74 -3.86 12.07
CA CYS A 81 -3.77 -3.21 11.20
C CYS A 81 -3.53 -4.06 9.95
N SER A 82 -3.71 -3.45 8.77
CA SER A 82 -3.45 -4.14 7.50
C SER A 82 -1.96 -4.37 7.18
N TRP A 83 -1.04 -3.80 7.96
CA TRP A 83 0.39 -4.05 7.86
C TRP A 83 0.82 -5.15 8.84
N CYS A 84 1.01 -4.80 10.12
CA CYS A 84 1.54 -5.71 11.13
C CYS A 84 0.60 -6.85 11.56
N LYS A 85 -0.69 -6.78 11.21
CA LYS A 85 -1.75 -7.73 11.62
C LYS A 85 -2.07 -7.71 13.10
N ASP A 86 -1.57 -6.73 13.84
CA ASP A 86 -2.05 -6.48 15.20
C ASP A 86 -3.53 -6.15 15.17
N ALA A 87 -4.26 -6.67 16.14
CA ALA A 87 -5.67 -6.42 16.28
C ALA A 87 -6.06 -6.18 17.74
N TYR A 88 -7.04 -5.31 17.93
CA TYR A 88 -7.53 -4.86 19.22
C TYR A 88 -9.06 -4.87 19.22
N HIS A 89 -9.68 -5.07 20.38
CA HIS A 89 -11.12 -4.84 20.51
C HIS A 89 -11.43 -3.37 20.24
N ASN A 90 -12.60 -3.11 19.67
CA ASN A 90 -13.13 -1.76 19.49
C ASN A 90 -13.65 -1.19 20.83
N LYS A 91 -12.76 -1.01 21.79
CA LYS A 91 -13.02 -0.46 23.13
C LYS A 91 -11.81 0.35 23.56
N GLU A 92 -12.03 1.47 24.25
CA GLU A 92 -10.94 2.34 24.72
C GLU A 92 -9.94 1.62 25.62
N SER A 93 -10.39 0.64 26.41
CA SER A 93 -9.52 -0.20 27.24
C SER A 93 -8.55 -1.08 26.46
N CYS A 94 -8.82 -1.35 25.19
CA CYS A 94 -7.96 -2.15 24.33
C CYS A 94 -7.25 -1.32 23.25
N PHE A 95 -7.90 -0.27 22.74
CA PHE A 95 -7.39 0.56 21.66
C PHE A 95 -7.48 2.04 22.04
N ASN A 96 -6.32 2.69 22.16
CA ASN A 96 -6.20 4.12 22.42
C ASN A 96 -5.92 4.87 21.10
N LEU A 97 -6.54 6.03 20.90
CA LEU A 97 -6.35 6.92 19.76
C LEU A 97 -4.88 7.30 19.50
N GLN A 98 -4.03 7.35 20.53
CA GLN A 98 -2.60 7.61 20.37
C GLN A 98 -1.91 6.59 19.44
N ARG A 99 -2.43 5.35 19.35
CA ARG A 99 -1.91 4.30 18.47
C ARG A 99 -2.10 4.56 16.98
N ILE A 100 -2.89 5.57 16.61
CA ILE A 100 -3.10 5.93 15.21
C ILE A 100 -1.84 6.56 14.60
N GLY A 101 -1.07 7.30 15.39
CA GLY A 101 0.17 7.95 14.95
C GLY A 101 1.43 7.08 15.08
N GLU A 102 1.33 5.94 15.76
CA GLU A 102 2.48 5.06 16.01
C GLU A 102 3.10 4.50 14.72
N GLU A 103 4.41 4.26 14.77
CA GLU A 103 5.12 3.58 13.71
C GLU A 103 4.78 2.08 13.71
N CYS A 104 4.46 1.57 12.53
CA CYS A 104 4.17 0.17 12.31
C CYS A 104 5.45 -0.61 12.00
N SER A 105 5.72 -1.63 12.83
CA SER A 105 6.82 -2.58 12.63
C SER A 105 6.64 -3.56 11.46
N LEU A 106 5.56 -3.43 10.67
CA LEU A 106 5.17 -4.33 9.57
C LEU A 106 4.91 -5.80 9.98
N GLY A 107 5.05 -6.13 11.27
CA GLY A 107 4.73 -7.44 11.83
C GLY A 107 5.75 -8.53 11.50
N ILE A 108 5.31 -9.79 11.59
CA ILE A 108 6.18 -10.98 11.50
C ILE A 108 6.95 -11.06 10.17
N GLN A 109 6.38 -10.52 9.09
CA GLN A 109 6.95 -10.60 7.74
C GLN A 109 7.72 -9.33 7.34
N SER A 110 8.04 -8.47 8.30
CA SER A 110 8.73 -7.19 8.05
C SER A 110 10.03 -7.34 7.27
N ASN A 111 10.75 -8.45 7.49
CA ASN A 111 12.01 -8.78 6.81
C ASN A 111 11.87 -8.98 5.30
N ILE A 112 10.70 -9.39 4.80
CA ILE A 112 10.48 -9.66 3.36
C ILE A 112 9.59 -8.61 2.67
N ILE A 113 9.07 -7.64 3.43
CA ILE A 113 8.23 -6.57 2.91
C ILE A 113 9.11 -5.41 2.46
N VAL A 114 8.97 -4.98 1.21
CA VAL A 114 9.23 -3.60 0.74
C VAL A 114 8.25 -2.63 1.43
N PRO A 115 8.68 -1.82 2.41
CA PRO A 115 7.85 -0.84 3.09
C PRO A 115 7.32 0.20 2.10
N PRO A 116 6.10 0.76 2.32
CA PRO A 116 5.58 1.82 1.48
C PRO A 116 6.46 3.07 1.49
N SER A 117 7.19 3.34 2.58
CA SER A 117 8.14 4.45 2.67
C SER A 117 9.33 4.31 1.71
N TRP A 118 9.66 3.09 1.28
CA TRP A 118 10.73 2.87 0.28
C TRP A 118 10.29 3.18 -1.13
N ILE A 119 8.98 3.15 -1.42
CA ILE A 119 8.45 3.35 -2.78
C ILE A 119 8.02 4.80 -2.91
N VAL A 120 8.74 5.56 -3.74
CA VAL A 120 8.46 6.97 -4.03
C VAL A 120 7.72 7.07 -5.35
N LYS A 121 6.53 7.65 -5.35
CA LYS A 121 5.84 8.04 -6.59
C LYS A 121 6.45 9.33 -7.13
N LEU A 122 6.85 9.32 -8.40
CA LEU A 122 7.38 10.48 -9.09
C LEU A 122 6.21 11.31 -9.69
N PRO A 123 6.23 12.64 -9.55
CA PRO A 123 5.26 13.49 -10.22
C PRO A 123 5.34 13.35 -11.75
N ARG A 124 4.21 13.55 -12.44
CA ARG A 124 4.22 13.55 -13.91
C ARG A 124 5.00 14.77 -14.41
N ARG A 125 5.94 14.57 -15.35
CA ARG A 125 6.61 15.67 -16.06
C ARG A 125 5.52 16.59 -16.65
N GLY A 126 5.54 17.87 -16.26
CA GLY A 126 4.53 18.88 -16.66
C GLY A 126 3.62 19.40 -15.55
N SER A 127 3.56 18.76 -14.37
CA SER A 127 2.74 19.24 -13.23
C SER A 127 3.47 20.25 -12.33
N PHE A 128 4.76 20.50 -12.56
CA PHE A 128 5.45 21.62 -11.93
C PHE A 128 5.20 22.88 -12.75
N LYS A 129 4.16 23.65 -12.40
CA LYS A 129 4.22 25.10 -12.59
C LYS A 129 5.24 25.67 -11.59
N SER A 130 6.52 25.33 -11.76
CA SER A 130 7.58 26.12 -11.14
C SER A 130 7.69 27.41 -11.93
N SER A 131 7.13 28.47 -11.36
CA SER A 131 7.36 29.89 -11.71
C SER A 131 8.84 30.31 -11.57
N LEU A 132 9.81 29.40 -11.60
CA LEU A 132 11.22 29.74 -11.48
C LEU A 132 11.98 29.36 -12.75
N ARG A 133 12.43 30.44 -13.42
CA ARG A 133 13.29 30.57 -14.61
C ARG A 133 12.57 30.58 -15.97
N LYS A 134 11.93 31.73 -16.26
CA LYS A 134 12.14 32.38 -17.58
C LYS A 134 13.66 32.60 -17.72
N SER A 135 14.35 31.68 -18.39
CA SER A 135 15.66 31.99 -18.98
C SER A 135 15.39 32.51 -20.40
N PRO A 136 16.00 33.61 -20.86
CA PRO A 136 15.70 34.19 -22.16
C PRO A 136 16.04 33.20 -23.28
N LYS A 137 15.14 33.05 -24.24
CA LYS A 137 15.37 32.31 -25.49
C LYS A 137 16.58 32.91 -26.21
N LYS A 138 17.66 32.14 -26.38
CA LYS A 138 18.56 32.31 -27.53
C LYS A 138 18.11 31.33 -28.62
N LYS A 139 17.59 31.87 -29.71
CA LYS A 139 17.44 31.18 -31.00
C LYS A 139 18.85 30.89 -31.54
N ASN A 140 19.10 29.65 -32.00
CA ASN A 140 19.65 29.37 -33.32
C ASN A 140 19.65 27.85 -33.64
N THR A 141 18.82 27.51 -34.62
CA THR A 141 19.03 26.58 -35.76
C THR A 141 19.92 25.34 -35.60
N VAL A 142 19.37 24.13 -35.81
CA VAL A 142 19.34 23.34 -37.07
C VAL A 142 18.80 21.93 -36.75
N LYS A 143 17.89 21.44 -37.59
CA LYS A 143 17.26 20.11 -37.53
C LYS A 143 18.30 18.99 -37.63
N LYS A 144 18.28 18.04 -36.69
CA LYS A 144 18.60 16.63 -36.94
C LYS A 144 17.48 15.76 -36.40
N LYS A 145 16.69 15.17 -37.32
CA LYS A 145 15.80 14.03 -37.07
C LYS A 145 16.65 12.89 -36.51
N GLY A 146 16.33 12.38 -35.33
CA GLY A 146 17.05 11.27 -34.73
C GLY A 146 16.32 10.69 -33.53
N LYS A 147 15.55 9.63 -33.79
CA LYS A 147 15.13 8.57 -32.86
C LYS A 147 14.37 9.04 -31.61
N ASP A 148 13.03 8.97 -31.69
CA ASP A 148 12.12 8.96 -30.54
C ASP A 148 12.47 7.78 -29.62
N SER A 149 13.45 7.96 -28.74
CA SER A 149 13.50 7.19 -27.51
C SER A 149 12.36 7.75 -26.64
N LYS A 150 11.18 7.12 -26.71
CA LYS A 150 10.17 7.25 -25.65
C LYS A 150 10.87 6.88 -24.35
N SER A 151 11.45 7.86 -23.65
CA SER A 151 12.05 7.62 -22.34
C SER A 151 10.90 7.21 -21.45
N GLU A 152 10.81 5.92 -21.18
CA GLU A 152 9.76 5.32 -20.38
C GLU A 152 9.70 6.09 -19.05
N GLN A 153 8.64 6.87 -18.87
CA GLN A 153 8.57 7.80 -17.76
C GLN A 153 8.43 6.98 -16.48
N LYS A 154 9.53 6.79 -15.74
CA LYS A 154 9.53 6.07 -14.47
C LYS A 154 8.54 6.75 -13.52
N THR A 155 7.49 6.03 -13.15
CA THR A 155 6.42 6.52 -12.27
C THR A 155 6.74 6.29 -10.79
N PHE A 156 7.61 5.34 -10.49
CA PHE A 156 8.03 5.00 -9.14
C PHE A 156 9.55 4.78 -9.07
N VAL A 157 10.14 5.10 -7.91
CA VAL A 157 11.54 4.79 -7.58
C VAL A 157 11.58 4.13 -6.21
N ILE A 158 12.36 3.06 -6.09
CA ILE A 158 12.62 2.42 -4.80
C ILE A 158 13.87 3.06 -4.19
N LYS A 159 13.73 3.65 -3.01
CA LYS A 159 14.81 4.21 -2.21
C LYS A 159 14.87 3.45 -0.89
N PRO A 160 15.57 2.30 -0.85
CA PRO A 160 15.70 1.54 0.38
C PRO A 160 16.46 2.35 1.42
N ILE A 161 16.05 2.20 2.67
CA ILE A 161 16.79 2.74 3.82
C ILE A 161 17.72 1.62 4.27
N PRO A 162 19.03 1.86 4.47
CA PRO A 162 19.96 0.82 4.87
C PRO A 162 19.53 0.19 6.20
N THR A 163 18.99 -1.03 6.13
CA THR A 163 18.69 -1.87 7.29
C THR A 163 19.28 -3.25 7.02
N ALA A 164 20.23 -3.68 7.85
CA ALA A 164 20.99 -4.92 7.62
C ALA A 164 20.10 -6.20 7.63
N ASN A 165 18.88 -6.11 8.15
CA ASN A 165 18.01 -7.25 8.43
C ASN A 165 16.81 -7.39 7.45
N VAL A 166 16.69 -6.53 6.43
CA VAL A 166 15.57 -6.57 5.48
C VAL A 166 16.05 -7.14 4.13
N LYS A 167 15.40 -8.23 3.68
CA LYS A 167 15.64 -8.92 2.41
C LYS A 167 14.30 -9.06 1.68
N PRO A 168 13.82 -8.01 1.00
CA PRO A 168 12.50 -8.04 0.37
C PRO A 168 12.43 -9.06 -0.75
N VAL A 169 11.24 -9.64 -0.94
CA VAL A 169 10.98 -10.59 -2.01
C VAL A 169 10.03 -9.99 -3.06
N LEU A 170 10.22 -10.38 -4.31
CA LEU A 170 9.21 -10.18 -5.36
C LEU A 170 8.50 -11.51 -5.59
N VAL A 171 7.18 -11.46 -5.67
CA VAL A 171 6.34 -12.64 -5.80
C VAL A 171 5.67 -12.60 -7.17
N PHE A 172 6.03 -13.52 -8.05
CA PHE A 172 5.40 -13.68 -9.35
C PHE A 172 4.47 -14.89 -9.29
N ILE A 173 3.21 -14.68 -9.66
CA ILE A 173 2.18 -15.72 -9.61
C ILE A 173 1.58 -15.82 -10.99
N ASN A 174 1.46 -17.03 -11.51
CA ASN A 174 0.61 -17.34 -12.65
C ASN A 174 -0.73 -17.86 -12.12
N PRO A 175 -1.80 -17.04 -12.06
CA PRO A 175 -3.06 -17.46 -11.44
C PRO A 175 -3.75 -18.62 -12.16
N LYS A 176 -3.42 -18.83 -13.44
CA LYS A 176 -3.99 -19.86 -14.31
C LYS A 176 -3.29 -21.23 -14.22
N SER A 177 -2.18 -21.33 -13.47
CA SER A 177 -1.47 -22.60 -13.27
C SER A 177 -2.14 -23.49 -12.20
N GLY A 178 -2.18 -24.80 -12.44
CA GLY A 178 -2.65 -25.81 -11.48
C GLY A 178 -4.17 -25.80 -11.25
N GLY A 179 -4.60 -26.20 -10.04
CA GLY A 179 -6.01 -26.35 -9.66
C GLY A 179 -6.75 -25.03 -9.36
N ASN A 180 -6.52 -23.97 -10.13
CA ASN A 180 -7.18 -22.65 -10.02
C ASN A 180 -7.05 -21.95 -8.65
N GLN A 181 -6.05 -22.30 -7.84
CA GLN A 181 -5.80 -21.66 -6.53
C GLN A 181 -4.96 -20.38 -6.63
N GLY A 182 -4.40 -20.08 -7.81
CA GLY A 182 -3.46 -18.98 -7.97
C GLY A 182 -4.06 -17.60 -7.64
N VAL A 183 -5.37 -17.40 -7.89
CA VAL A 183 -6.07 -16.16 -7.49
C VAL A 183 -6.14 -16.02 -5.96
N ARG A 184 -6.37 -17.12 -5.23
CA ARG A 184 -6.38 -17.09 -3.75
C ARG A 184 -5.00 -16.81 -3.19
N LEU A 185 -3.97 -17.38 -3.82
CA LEU A 185 -2.57 -17.15 -3.46
C LEU A 185 -2.18 -15.68 -3.70
N LEU A 186 -2.55 -15.12 -4.84
CA LEU A 186 -2.35 -13.70 -5.18
C LEU A 186 -2.97 -12.78 -4.12
N GLN A 187 -4.24 -13.02 -3.76
CA GLN A 187 -4.92 -12.26 -2.72
C GLN A 187 -4.25 -12.41 -1.35
N LYS A 188 -3.76 -13.62 -1.01
CA LYS A 188 -3.07 -13.88 0.25
C LYS A 188 -1.74 -13.13 0.33
N PHE A 189 -0.93 -13.16 -0.74
CA PHE A 189 0.31 -12.41 -0.78
C PHE A 189 0.09 -10.90 -0.79
N GLN A 190 -0.90 -10.38 -1.53
CA GLN A 190 -1.25 -8.95 -1.50
C GLN A 190 -1.75 -8.48 -0.13
N TRP A 191 -2.39 -9.37 0.65
CA TRP A 191 -2.75 -9.10 2.04
C TRP A 191 -1.51 -9.04 2.95
N LEU A 192 -0.62 -10.03 2.82
CA LEU A 192 0.55 -10.22 3.67
C LEU A 192 1.66 -9.20 3.39
N LEU A 193 1.91 -8.93 2.12
CA LEU A 193 3.00 -8.10 1.62
C LEU A 193 2.52 -6.71 1.18
N ASN A 194 3.40 -5.91 0.61
CA ASN A 194 2.98 -4.75 -0.17
C ASN A 194 2.47 -5.27 -1.53
N PRO A 195 1.24 -4.94 -1.96
CA PRO A 195 0.71 -5.36 -3.26
C PRO A 195 1.62 -5.04 -4.46
N ARG A 196 2.49 -4.02 -4.35
CA ARG A 196 3.47 -3.69 -5.40
C ARG A 196 4.63 -4.67 -5.55
N GLN A 197 4.76 -5.64 -4.63
CA GLN A 197 5.73 -6.73 -4.69
C GLN A 197 5.15 -7.99 -5.35
N VAL A 198 3.84 -8.01 -5.60
CA VAL A 198 3.11 -9.21 -6.01
C VAL A 198 2.57 -9.00 -7.41
N PHE A 199 3.09 -9.78 -8.35
CA PHE A 199 2.82 -9.64 -9.78
C PHE A 199 2.03 -10.83 -10.32
N ASP A 200 1.01 -10.51 -11.11
CA ASP A 200 0.23 -11.48 -11.87
C ASP A 200 0.84 -11.62 -13.26
N LEU A 201 1.44 -12.78 -13.54
CA LEU A 201 2.11 -13.07 -14.81
C LEU A 201 1.17 -13.08 -16.02
N THR A 202 -0.15 -13.14 -15.80
CA THR A 202 -1.14 -13.06 -16.89
C THR A 202 -1.36 -11.63 -17.38
N GLN A 203 -0.94 -10.62 -16.60
CA GLN A 203 -1.04 -9.20 -16.94
C GLN A 203 0.21 -8.66 -17.66
N GLY A 204 1.08 -9.57 -18.10
CA GLY A 204 2.39 -9.25 -18.66
C GLY A 204 3.53 -9.55 -17.69
N GLY A 205 4.68 -9.92 -18.25
CA GLY A 205 5.92 -10.12 -17.49
C GLY A 205 6.71 -8.81 -17.33
N PRO A 206 7.77 -8.81 -16.50
CA PRO A 206 8.72 -7.71 -16.51
C PRO A 206 9.28 -7.52 -17.92
N GLY A 207 9.28 -6.27 -18.40
CA GLY A 207 9.89 -5.93 -19.68
C GLY A 207 11.41 -6.19 -19.66
N PRO A 208 12.05 -6.32 -20.84
CA PRO A 208 13.50 -6.37 -20.92
C PRO A 208 14.10 -5.13 -20.24
N GLY A 209 15.07 -5.36 -19.36
CA GLY A 209 15.72 -4.34 -18.52
C GLY A 209 16.72 -3.47 -19.25
#